data_AF-A0A1W1VWS0-F1
#
_entry.id   AF-A0A1W1VWS0-F1
#
_cell.length_a   1.000
_cell.length_b   1.000
_cell.length_c   1.000
_cell.angle_alpha   90.00
_cell.angle_beta   90.00
_cell.angle_gamma   90.00
#
_symmetry.space_group_name_H-M   'P 1'
#
loop_
_entity.id
_entity.type
_entity.pdbx_description
1 polymer ?
#
loop_
_entity_poly.entity_id
_entity_poly.type
_entity_poly.pdbx_seq_one_letter_code
_entity_poly.pdbx_strand_id
1 'polypeptide(L)'
;MSPDDSHHLFTQKTDAELFFLAQQAQRFPPAVVQAAVRELQRRGLVPTEAPAPPTPPPSPLLDESTGRLLLRSLRALLWPAGSFFVTPLLLDLNLVIYALLAFTAADPLAPSGGELVMWGSNFSPLTLHGQPWRLLTSCFLHGSVAHLLLNGLGLLFLGSLLEPLLGRWRLLGGFLVCGIGGSLASLWWNSAGVNSVGASGAIFGLYGLLLALLATRAVPFSRAQRRTMLWFVFYFMLNGLVGGLGGNIDHAAHLGGLGTGALVGLGLGRGWLLGTVKVQ
;
A
#
# COMPACT_ATOMS: atom_id res chain seq x y z
N MET A 1 51.38 31.98 -13.18
CA MET A 1 52.36 30.92 -13.49
C MET A 1 52.57 30.94 -14.99
N SER A 2 53.80 31.12 -15.44
CA SER A 2 54.13 31.09 -16.87
C SER A 2 53.83 29.70 -17.43
N PRO A 3 53.42 29.53 -18.70
CA PRO A 3 53.25 28.21 -19.32
C PRO A 3 54.49 27.31 -19.16
N ASP A 4 55.68 27.90 -19.10
CA ASP A 4 56.98 27.21 -19.00
C ASP A 4 57.21 26.52 -17.63
N ASP A 5 56.69 27.09 -16.54
CA ASP A 5 56.87 26.53 -15.19
C ASP A 5 56.07 25.23 -14.97
N SER A 6 54.94 25.09 -15.70
CA SER A 6 54.08 23.93 -15.59
C SER A 6 54.69 22.69 -16.25
N HIS A 7 55.44 22.85 -17.33
CA HIS A 7 56.10 21.75 -18.03
C HIS A 7 57.19 21.09 -17.18
N HIS A 8 57.95 21.87 -16.41
CA HIS A 8 59.03 21.37 -15.54
C HIS A 8 58.53 20.54 -14.34
N LEU A 9 57.28 20.76 -13.90
CA LEU A 9 56.69 20.06 -12.75
C LEU A 9 56.24 18.63 -13.08
N PHE A 10 55.82 18.34 -14.31
CA PHE A 10 55.38 17.00 -14.71
C PHE A 10 56.51 16.15 -15.27
N THR A 11 57.57 16.75 -15.81
CA THR A 11 58.77 16.02 -16.25
C THR A 11 59.52 15.36 -15.09
N GLN A 12 59.45 15.93 -13.89
CA GLN A 12 60.04 15.37 -12.67
C GLN A 12 59.20 14.27 -12.01
N LYS A 13 57.95 14.04 -12.47
CA LYS A 13 57.08 13.00 -11.91
C LYS A 13 57.40 11.62 -12.46
N THR A 14 57.22 10.62 -11.61
CA THR A 14 57.32 9.21 -11.99
C THR A 14 56.15 8.79 -12.88
N ASP A 15 56.33 7.73 -13.66
CA ASP A 15 55.28 7.22 -14.55
C ASP A 15 54.02 6.82 -13.76
N ALA A 16 54.19 6.23 -12.58
CA ALA A 16 53.10 5.83 -11.70
C ALA A 16 52.26 7.02 -11.22
N GLU A 17 52.90 8.14 -10.85
CA GLU A 17 52.19 9.36 -10.44
C GLU A 17 51.43 9.98 -11.61
N LEU A 18 52.01 9.95 -12.81
CA LEU A 18 51.36 10.45 -14.01
C LEU A 18 50.15 9.59 -14.39
N PHE A 19 50.25 8.25 -14.31
CA PHE A 19 49.12 7.34 -14.53
C PHE A 19 48.03 7.53 -13.47
N PHE A 20 48.40 7.74 -12.21
CA PHE A 20 47.45 8.02 -11.14
C PHE A 20 46.64 9.30 -11.41
N LEU A 21 47.32 10.38 -11.80
CA LEU A 21 46.66 11.64 -12.17
C LEU A 21 45.75 11.48 -13.40
N ALA A 22 46.16 10.69 -14.38
CA ALA A 22 45.37 10.42 -15.58
C ALA A 22 44.11 9.56 -15.29
N GLN A 23 44.21 8.56 -14.41
CA GLN A 23 43.09 7.68 -14.06
C GLN A 23 42.06 8.37 -13.14
N GLN A 24 42.48 9.33 -12.31
CA GLN A 24 41.58 10.06 -11.41
C GLN A 24 41.10 11.40 -12.00
N ALA A 25 40.78 11.40 -13.30
CA ALA A 25 40.42 12.62 -14.04
C ALA A 25 39.26 13.44 -13.43
N GLN A 26 38.35 12.80 -12.71
CA GLN A 26 37.21 13.48 -12.04
C GLN A 26 37.61 14.23 -10.76
N ARG A 27 38.80 13.96 -10.21
CA ARG A 27 39.23 14.48 -8.90
C ARG A 27 40.22 15.65 -9.01
N PHE A 28 40.76 15.90 -10.20
CA PHE A 28 41.76 16.93 -10.46
C PHE A 28 41.30 17.91 -11.54
N PRO A 29 41.80 19.16 -11.53
CA PRO A 29 41.49 20.13 -12.57
C PRO A 29 41.86 19.60 -13.98
N PRO A 30 41.04 19.87 -15.02
CA PRO A 30 41.29 19.34 -16.37
C PRO A 30 42.68 19.64 -16.92
N ALA A 31 43.24 20.81 -16.60
CA ALA A 31 44.58 21.20 -17.01
C ALA A 31 45.69 20.29 -16.44
N VAL A 32 45.54 19.82 -15.20
CA VAL A 32 46.50 18.92 -14.54
C VAL A 32 46.45 17.54 -15.16
N VAL A 33 45.24 17.04 -15.42
CA VAL A 33 45.02 15.73 -16.05
C VAL A 33 45.57 15.74 -17.48
N GLN A 34 45.31 16.80 -18.24
CA GLN A 34 45.83 16.94 -19.60
C GLN A 34 47.35 17.07 -19.65
N ALA A 35 47.97 17.81 -18.71
CA ALA A 35 49.42 17.91 -18.62
C ALA A 35 50.07 16.55 -18.29
N ALA A 36 49.49 15.78 -17.37
CA ALA A 36 49.97 14.43 -17.05
C ALA A 36 49.85 13.47 -18.24
N VAL A 37 48.71 13.50 -18.96
CA VAL A 37 48.50 12.68 -20.16
C VAL A 37 49.47 13.07 -21.28
N ARG A 38 49.71 14.36 -21.51
CA ARG A 38 50.70 14.83 -22.51
C ARG A 38 52.11 14.36 -22.19
N GLU A 39 52.50 14.36 -20.91
CA GLU A 39 53.81 13.85 -20.49
C GLU A 39 53.92 12.33 -20.66
N LEU A 40 52.86 11.57 -20.35
CA LEU A 40 52.80 10.12 -20.64
C LEU A 40 52.88 9.82 -22.14
N GLN A 41 52.23 10.63 -22.98
CA GLN A 41 52.30 10.52 -24.44
C GLN A 41 53.70 10.86 -24.96
N ARG A 42 54.36 11.90 -24.42
CA ARG A 42 55.74 12.24 -24.75
C ARG A 42 56.71 11.10 -24.42
N ARG A 43 56.46 10.37 -23.31
CA ARG A 43 57.24 9.20 -22.89
C ARG A 43 56.91 7.92 -23.69
N GLY A 44 55.95 7.97 -24.61
CA GLY A 44 55.51 6.81 -25.38
C GLY A 44 54.73 5.78 -24.57
N LEU A 45 54.28 6.13 -23.36
CA LEU A 45 53.57 5.23 -22.44
C LEU A 45 52.06 5.21 -22.69
N VAL A 46 51.53 6.23 -23.36
CA VAL A 46 50.12 6.33 -23.77
C VAL A 46 50.07 6.75 -25.25
N PRO A 47 49.22 6.13 -26.08
CA PRO A 47 49.05 6.54 -27.48
C PRO A 47 48.63 8.01 -27.60
N THR A 48 49.15 8.72 -28.61
CA THR A 48 48.85 10.14 -28.86
C THR A 48 47.38 10.37 -29.22
N GLU A 49 46.71 9.33 -29.71
CA GLU A 49 45.30 9.32 -30.06
C GLU A 49 44.47 8.88 -28.84
N ALA A 50 43.84 9.83 -28.15
CA ALA A 50 42.94 9.52 -27.06
C ALA A 50 41.71 8.78 -27.61
N PRO A 51 41.30 7.63 -27.02
CA PRO A 51 39.99 7.06 -27.31
C PRO A 51 38.93 8.12 -27.02
N ALA A 52 37.94 8.26 -27.90
CA ALA A 52 36.81 9.15 -27.66
C ALA A 52 36.25 8.90 -26.25
N PRO A 53 35.93 9.96 -25.47
CA PRO A 53 35.36 9.76 -24.15
C PRO A 53 34.16 8.83 -24.27
N PRO A 54 34.04 7.80 -23.42
CA PRO A 54 32.88 6.92 -23.47
C PRO A 54 31.64 7.81 -23.38
N THR A 55 30.73 7.66 -24.33
CA THR A 55 29.43 8.34 -24.29
C THR A 55 28.86 8.13 -22.90
N PRO A 56 28.54 9.20 -22.15
CA PRO A 56 27.91 9.04 -20.85
C PRO A 56 26.68 8.15 -21.04
N PRO A 57 26.44 7.18 -20.15
CA PRO A 57 25.23 6.38 -20.23
C PRO A 57 24.04 7.34 -20.32
N PRO A 58 23.05 7.08 -21.19
CA PRO A 58 21.90 7.95 -21.31
C PRO A 58 21.35 8.23 -19.92
N SER A 59 21.15 9.50 -19.57
CA SER A 59 20.49 9.87 -18.33
C SER A 59 19.19 9.08 -18.23
N PRO A 60 18.80 8.55 -17.05
CA PRO A 60 17.54 7.86 -16.90
C PRO A 60 16.40 8.88 -17.01
N LEU A 61 16.11 9.33 -18.22
CA LEU A 61 14.79 9.76 -18.62
C LEU A 61 13.89 8.59 -18.27
N LEU A 62 13.00 8.76 -17.29
CA LEU A 62 11.99 7.80 -16.81
C LEU A 62 11.82 6.65 -17.80
N ASP A 63 12.60 5.59 -17.60
CA ASP A 63 12.70 4.50 -18.57
C ASP A 63 11.28 3.96 -18.76
N GLU A 64 10.87 3.71 -20.00
CA GLU A 64 9.59 3.08 -20.30
C GLU A 64 9.40 1.77 -19.48
N SER A 65 10.48 1.14 -19.01
CA SER A 65 10.47 0.04 -18.04
C SER A 65 9.77 0.39 -16.70
N THR A 66 9.93 1.60 -16.18
CA THR A 66 9.36 2.05 -14.91
C THR A 66 7.86 2.30 -15.04
N GLY A 67 7.43 2.93 -16.15
CA GLY A 67 6.00 3.11 -16.44
C GLY A 67 5.28 1.77 -16.63
N ARG A 68 5.90 0.83 -17.38
CA ARG A 68 5.38 -0.54 -17.54
C ARG A 68 5.34 -1.31 -16.22
N LEU A 69 6.35 -1.14 -15.37
CA LEU A 69 6.38 -1.76 -14.05
C LEU A 69 5.27 -1.20 -13.16
N LEU A 70 5.08 0.12 -13.13
CA LEU A 70 4.02 0.77 -12.37
C LEU A 70 2.64 0.28 -12.82
N LEU A 71 2.39 0.27 -14.13
CA LEU A 71 1.14 -0.22 -14.71
C LEU A 71 0.90 -1.70 -14.39
N ARG A 72 1.93 -2.54 -14.44
CA ARG A 72 1.84 -3.96 -14.04
C ARG A 72 1.50 -4.11 -12.55
N SER A 73 2.14 -3.33 -11.69
CA SER A 73 1.89 -3.34 -10.24
C SER A 73 0.47 -2.87 -9.91
N LEU A 74 0.02 -1.77 -10.51
CA LEU A 74 -1.34 -1.27 -10.37
C LEU A 74 -2.35 -2.29 -10.87
N ARG A 75 -2.12 -2.89 -12.04
CA ARG A 75 -2.98 -3.95 -12.56
C ARG A 75 -3.01 -5.17 -11.63
N ALA A 76 -1.88 -5.58 -11.06
CA ALA A 76 -1.86 -6.71 -10.13
C ALA A 76 -2.61 -6.44 -8.82
N LEU A 77 -2.68 -5.18 -8.38
CA LEU A 77 -3.39 -4.77 -7.16
C LEU A 77 -4.88 -4.52 -7.39
N LEU A 78 -5.25 -4.00 -8.57
CA LEU A 78 -6.60 -3.51 -8.87
C LEU A 78 -7.40 -4.46 -9.76
N TRP A 79 -6.78 -5.42 -10.43
CA TRP A 79 -7.50 -6.33 -11.32
C TRP A 79 -7.75 -7.69 -10.65
N PRO A 80 -9.01 -8.15 -10.54
CA PRO A 80 -9.30 -9.48 -10.01
C PRO A 80 -8.68 -10.58 -10.89
N ALA A 81 -7.61 -11.23 -10.43
CA ALA A 81 -6.93 -12.29 -11.19
C ALA A 81 -6.27 -13.36 -10.32
N GLY A 82 -6.30 -14.60 -10.82
CA GLY A 82 -5.60 -15.73 -10.21
C GLY A 82 -6.00 -15.96 -8.76
N SER A 83 -5.02 -15.98 -7.86
CA SER A 83 -5.19 -16.19 -6.41
C SER A 83 -5.51 -14.91 -5.62
N PHE A 84 -5.51 -13.74 -6.25
CA PHE A 84 -5.81 -12.44 -5.65
C PHE A 84 -6.99 -11.79 -6.39
N PHE A 85 -8.20 -12.14 -5.97
CA PHE A 85 -9.43 -11.86 -6.70
C PHE A 85 -10.45 -11.08 -5.87
N VAL A 86 -10.64 -11.45 -4.60
CA VAL A 86 -11.66 -10.87 -3.74
C VAL A 86 -11.29 -9.48 -3.25
N THR A 87 -10.01 -9.24 -2.94
CA THR A 87 -9.58 -7.90 -2.51
C THR A 87 -9.79 -6.86 -3.61
N PRO A 88 -9.30 -7.10 -4.86
CA PRO A 88 -9.59 -6.17 -5.96
C PRO A 88 -11.08 -6.07 -6.26
N LEU A 89 -11.83 -7.19 -6.23
CA LEU A 89 -13.28 -7.16 -6.47
C LEU A 89 -14.01 -6.28 -5.46
N LEU A 90 -13.71 -6.42 -4.16
CA LEU A 90 -14.32 -5.59 -3.13
C LEU A 90 -13.93 -4.12 -3.30
N LEU A 91 -12.68 -3.83 -3.66
CA LEU A 91 -12.24 -2.48 -3.96
C LEU A 91 -13.00 -1.89 -5.15
N ASP A 92 -13.08 -2.61 -6.26
CA ASP A 92 -13.79 -2.21 -7.47
C ASP A 92 -15.28 -1.98 -7.21
N LEU A 93 -15.93 -2.83 -6.42
CA LEU A 93 -17.32 -2.64 -6.02
C LEU A 93 -17.51 -1.33 -5.25
N ASN A 94 -16.62 -1.02 -4.31
CA ASN A 94 -16.67 0.25 -3.57
C ASN A 94 -16.45 1.47 -4.48
N LEU A 95 -15.50 1.37 -5.42
CA LEU A 95 -15.24 2.41 -6.42
C LEU A 95 -16.44 2.65 -7.34
N VAL A 96 -17.02 1.58 -7.88
CA VAL A 96 -18.18 1.65 -8.79
C VAL A 96 -19.40 2.19 -8.06
N ILE A 97 -19.71 1.70 -6.86
CA ILE A 97 -20.87 2.17 -6.08
C ILE A 97 -20.73 3.65 -5.73
N TYR A 98 -19.54 4.09 -5.31
CA TYR A 98 -19.30 5.50 -5.05
C TYR A 98 -19.41 6.36 -6.33
N ALA A 99 -18.88 5.90 -7.46
CA ALA A 99 -18.99 6.61 -8.74
C ALA A 99 -20.45 6.77 -9.18
N LEU A 100 -21.27 5.72 -9.02
CA LEU A 100 -22.70 5.77 -9.34
C LEU A 100 -23.45 6.72 -8.39
N LEU A 101 -23.16 6.68 -7.08
CA LEU A 101 -23.71 7.62 -6.11
C LEU A 101 -23.33 9.06 -6.48
N ALA A 102 -22.05 9.32 -6.71
CA ALA A 102 -21.50 10.63 -7.05
C ALA A 102 -22.09 11.21 -8.34
N PHE A 103 -22.45 10.36 -9.31
CA PHE A 103 -23.14 10.79 -10.53
C PHE A 103 -24.56 11.33 -10.27
N THR A 104 -25.21 10.84 -9.22
CA THR A 104 -26.58 11.25 -8.84
C THR A 104 -26.65 12.27 -7.71
N ALA A 105 -25.54 12.48 -7.00
CA ALA A 105 -25.48 13.33 -5.81
C ALA A 105 -25.41 14.82 -6.18
N ALA A 106 -25.98 15.66 -5.32
CA ALA A 106 -25.87 17.12 -5.44
C ALA A 106 -24.42 17.61 -5.26
N ASP A 107 -23.68 16.99 -4.34
CA ASP A 107 -22.23 17.13 -4.20
C ASP A 107 -21.54 15.77 -4.44
N PRO A 108 -20.89 15.57 -5.60
CA PRO A 108 -20.19 14.34 -5.92
C PRO A 108 -19.03 14.00 -4.98
N LEU A 109 -18.44 14.99 -4.29
CA LEU A 109 -17.30 14.80 -3.40
C LEU A 109 -17.71 14.46 -1.97
N ALA A 110 -18.92 14.88 -1.57
CA ALA A 110 -19.46 14.68 -0.24
C ALA A 110 -21.00 14.50 -0.29
N PRO A 111 -21.49 13.32 -0.69
CA PRO A 111 -22.93 13.04 -0.70
C PRO A 111 -23.56 13.30 0.67
N SER A 112 -24.73 13.94 0.67
CA SER A 112 -25.46 14.27 1.88
C SER A 112 -25.97 13.03 2.61
N GLY A 113 -26.25 13.18 3.91
CA GLY A 113 -26.81 12.09 4.71
C GLY A 113 -28.12 11.53 4.15
N GLY A 114 -28.98 12.38 3.57
CA GLY A 114 -30.23 11.96 2.93
C GLY A 114 -29.99 11.10 1.68
N GLU A 115 -29.04 11.48 0.83
CA GLU A 115 -28.66 10.69 -0.34
C GLU A 115 -28.10 9.33 0.06
N LEU A 116 -27.25 9.28 1.10
CA LEU A 116 -26.73 8.02 1.64
C LEU A 116 -27.85 7.12 2.17
N VAL A 117 -28.88 7.69 2.83
CA VAL A 117 -30.06 6.93 3.28
C VAL A 117 -30.83 6.34 2.10
N MET A 118 -31.02 7.11 1.02
CA MET A 118 -31.67 6.62 -0.19
C MET A 118 -30.91 5.47 -0.85
N TRP A 119 -29.58 5.53 -0.82
CA TRP A 119 -28.70 4.51 -1.39
C TRP A 119 -28.49 3.27 -0.51
N GLY A 120 -29.02 3.27 0.71
CA GLY A 120 -28.98 2.08 1.58
C GLY A 120 -27.97 2.15 2.71
N SER A 121 -27.67 3.34 3.25
CA SER A 121 -26.91 3.46 4.49
C SER A 121 -27.58 2.74 5.65
N ASN A 122 -26.80 2.39 6.67
CA ASN A 122 -27.32 1.79 7.88
C ASN A 122 -27.98 2.90 8.71
N PHE A 123 -29.29 3.03 8.52
CA PHE A 123 -30.09 4.09 9.12
C PHE A 123 -31.10 3.50 10.11
N SER A 124 -30.92 3.71 11.42
CA SER A 124 -31.67 2.98 12.46
C SER A 124 -33.19 2.93 12.21
N PRO A 125 -33.88 4.05 11.88
CA PRO A 125 -35.32 4.05 11.66
C PRO A 125 -35.79 3.20 10.48
N LEU A 126 -34.94 2.92 9.49
CA LEU A 126 -35.29 2.06 8.35
C LEU A 126 -34.75 0.65 8.52
N THR A 127 -33.52 0.51 9.00
CA THR A 127 -32.89 -0.81 9.18
C THR A 127 -33.68 -1.66 10.19
N LEU A 128 -34.11 -1.07 11.31
CA LEU A 128 -34.88 -1.77 12.36
C LEU A 128 -36.35 -2.01 11.99
N HIS A 129 -36.88 -1.27 11.01
CA HIS A 129 -38.29 -1.31 10.62
C HIS A 129 -38.50 -1.87 9.21
N GLY A 130 -37.77 -2.95 8.87
CA GLY A 130 -38.05 -3.76 7.69
C GLY A 130 -37.05 -3.64 6.55
N GLN A 131 -35.92 -2.95 6.73
CA GLN A 131 -34.86 -2.85 5.71
C GLN A 131 -33.51 -3.45 6.15
N PRO A 132 -33.45 -4.74 6.55
CA PRO A 132 -32.24 -5.35 7.11
C PRO A 132 -31.08 -5.47 6.12
N TRP A 133 -31.33 -5.41 4.81
CA TRP A 133 -30.27 -5.38 3.78
C TRP A 133 -29.32 -4.19 3.96
N ARG A 134 -29.76 -3.12 4.63
CA ARG A 134 -28.95 -1.96 5.01
C ARG A 134 -27.74 -2.30 5.87
N LEU A 135 -27.79 -3.40 6.61
CA LEU A 135 -26.64 -3.90 7.38
C LEU A 135 -25.46 -4.26 6.47
N LEU A 136 -25.75 -4.69 5.25
CA LEU A 136 -24.75 -5.11 4.27
C LEU A 136 -24.46 -4.00 3.24
N THR A 137 -25.48 -3.33 2.70
CA THR A 137 -25.28 -2.30 1.67
C THR A 137 -24.49 -1.11 2.20
N SER A 138 -24.64 -0.77 3.49
CA SER A 138 -23.87 0.30 4.12
C SER A 138 -22.35 0.09 4.04
N CYS A 139 -21.88 -1.16 4.01
CA CYS A 139 -20.47 -1.49 3.90
C CYS A 139 -19.84 -1.04 2.57
N PHE A 140 -20.66 -0.71 1.57
CA PHE A 140 -20.19 -0.30 0.23
C PHE A 140 -20.39 1.19 -0.08
N LEU A 141 -21.06 1.93 0.81
CA LEU A 141 -21.30 3.36 0.66
C LEU A 141 -20.23 4.17 1.38
N HIS A 142 -19.91 5.36 0.86
CA HIS A 142 -18.90 6.25 1.44
C HIS A 142 -19.40 7.69 1.43
N GLY A 143 -19.23 8.40 2.54
CA GLY A 143 -19.67 9.79 2.68
C GLY A 143 -18.71 10.83 2.10
N SER A 144 -17.53 10.43 1.62
CA SER A 144 -16.58 11.32 0.93
C SER A 144 -15.52 10.54 0.15
N VAL A 145 -14.84 11.23 -0.78
CA VAL A 145 -13.70 10.66 -1.53
C VAL A 145 -12.59 10.22 -0.57
N ALA A 146 -12.26 11.04 0.43
CA ALA A 146 -11.22 10.71 1.42
C ALA A 146 -11.59 9.46 2.22
N HIS A 147 -12.86 9.30 2.62
CA HIS A 147 -13.34 8.12 3.31
C HIS A 147 -13.21 6.85 2.44
N LEU A 148 -13.58 6.94 1.16
CA LEU A 148 -13.40 5.86 0.19
C LEU A 148 -11.92 5.47 0.03
N LEU A 149 -11.03 6.44 -0.16
CA LEU A 149 -9.61 6.19 -0.35
C LEU A 149 -8.96 5.53 0.87
N LEU A 150 -9.25 6.02 2.08
CA LEU A 150 -8.72 5.44 3.31
C LEU A 150 -9.20 4.01 3.54
N ASN A 151 -10.48 3.72 3.28
CA ASN A 151 -11.00 2.35 3.35
C ASN A 151 -10.40 1.47 2.25
N GLY A 152 -10.24 1.98 1.04
CA GLY A 152 -9.59 1.25 -0.06
C GLY A 152 -8.15 0.87 0.26
N LEU A 153 -7.37 1.79 0.85
CA LEU A 153 -6.00 1.51 1.31
C LEU A 153 -5.99 0.46 2.43
N GLY A 154 -6.89 0.56 3.42
CA GLY A 154 -7.01 -0.42 4.49
C GLY A 154 -7.40 -1.81 3.98
N LEU A 155 -8.34 -1.87 3.03
CA LEU A 155 -8.77 -3.11 2.38
C LEU A 155 -7.66 -3.73 1.53
N LEU A 156 -6.91 -2.93 0.76
CA LEU A 156 -5.76 -3.43 0.00
C LEU A 156 -4.67 -3.98 0.92
N PHE A 157 -4.34 -3.24 1.98
CA PHE A 157 -3.35 -3.67 2.97
C PHE A 157 -3.76 -5.01 3.60
N LEU A 158 -4.97 -5.11 4.17
CA LEU A 158 -5.38 -6.35 4.82
C LEU A 158 -5.72 -7.48 3.87
N GLY A 159 -6.30 -7.18 2.71
CA GLY A 159 -6.58 -8.16 1.68
C GLY A 159 -5.30 -8.79 1.13
N SER A 160 -4.24 -7.98 0.89
CA SER A 160 -2.94 -8.50 0.47
C SER A 160 -2.30 -9.46 1.48
N LEU A 161 -2.61 -9.30 2.77
CA LEU A 161 -2.16 -10.18 3.84
C LEU A 161 -3.05 -11.41 3.97
N LEU A 162 -4.37 -11.23 3.99
CA LEU A 162 -5.33 -12.26 4.37
C LEU A 162 -5.80 -13.13 3.19
N GLU A 163 -5.92 -12.59 1.97
CA GLU A 163 -6.38 -13.38 0.83
C GLU A 163 -5.45 -14.56 0.52
N PRO A 164 -4.11 -14.39 0.50
CA PRO A 164 -3.20 -15.52 0.30
C PRO A 164 -3.23 -16.53 1.45
N LEU A 165 -3.55 -16.09 2.67
CA LEU A 165 -3.58 -16.94 3.87
C LEU A 165 -4.89 -17.72 4.00
N LEU A 166 -6.02 -17.12 3.61
CA LEU A 166 -7.36 -17.66 3.83
C LEU A 166 -7.97 -18.26 2.55
N GLY A 167 -7.56 -17.75 1.40
CA GLY A 167 -8.22 -17.94 0.12
C GLY A 167 -9.46 -17.04 -0.05
N ARG A 168 -9.85 -16.84 -1.31
CA ARG A 168 -10.97 -15.97 -1.73
C ARG A 168 -12.25 -16.09 -0.91
N TRP A 169 -12.79 -17.30 -0.74
CA TRP A 169 -14.11 -17.48 -0.13
C TRP A 169 -14.12 -17.16 1.36
N ARG A 170 -13.01 -17.42 2.06
CA ARG A 170 -12.88 -17.12 3.48
C ARG A 170 -12.63 -15.65 3.72
N LEU A 171 -11.86 -14.99 2.86
CA LEU A 171 -11.74 -13.53 2.89
C LEU A 171 -13.09 -12.87 2.63
N LEU A 172 -13.82 -13.29 1.59
CA LEU A 172 -15.13 -12.74 1.25
C LEU A 172 -16.12 -12.94 2.39
N GLY A 173 -16.26 -14.17 2.89
CA GLY A 173 -17.13 -14.47 4.02
C GLY A 173 -16.73 -13.70 5.28
N GLY A 174 -15.43 -13.61 5.56
CA GLY A 174 -14.89 -12.82 6.68
C GLY A 174 -15.26 -11.34 6.57
N PHE A 175 -15.05 -10.72 5.41
CA PHE A 175 -15.42 -9.33 5.15
C PHE A 175 -16.92 -9.08 5.37
N LEU A 176 -17.78 -9.92 4.78
CA LEU A 176 -19.24 -9.75 4.86
C LEU A 176 -19.76 -9.95 6.30
N VAL A 177 -19.32 -11.00 6.99
CA VAL A 177 -19.72 -11.28 8.39
C VAL A 177 -19.23 -10.18 9.33
N CYS A 178 -17.99 -9.72 9.17
CA CYS A 178 -17.45 -8.62 9.96
C CYS A 178 -18.20 -7.31 9.70
N GLY A 179 -18.55 -7.01 8.45
CA GLY A 179 -19.34 -5.84 8.08
C GLY A 179 -20.71 -5.84 8.75
N ILE A 180 -21.43 -6.97 8.67
CA ILE A 180 -22.73 -7.13 9.35
C ILE A 180 -22.58 -7.01 10.87
N GLY A 181 -21.56 -7.64 11.46
CA GLY A 181 -21.28 -7.53 12.90
C GLY A 181 -21.01 -6.09 13.35
N GLY A 182 -20.27 -5.32 12.55
CA GLY A 182 -20.09 -3.89 12.76
C GLY A 182 -21.40 -3.10 12.65
N SER A 183 -22.18 -3.32 11.58
CA SER A 183 -23.47 -2.66 11.40
C SER A 183 -24.47 -2.95 12.53
N LEU A 184 -24.47 -4.16 13.07
CA LEU A 184 -25.29 -4.54 14.23
C LEU A 184 -24.83 -3.83 15.51
N ALA A 185 -23.53 -3.77 15.77
CA ALA A 185 -23.00 -3.06 16.93
C ALA A 185 -23.27 -1.55 16.85
N SER A 186 -23.20 -0.98 15.65
CA SER A 186 -23.60 0.41 15.38
C SER A 186 -25.05 0.67 15.77
N LEU A 187 -25.99 -0.18 15.32
CA LEU A 187 -27.41 -0.04 15.66
C LEU A 187 -27.67 -0.19 17.16
N TRP A 188 -26.94 -1.11 17.81
CA TRP A 188 -27.08 -1.36 19.24
C TRP A 188 -26.60 -0.18 20.08
N TRP A 189 -25.50 0.45 19.69
CA TRP A 189 -24.92 1.60 20.41
C TRP A 189 -25.62 2.92 20.09
N ASN A 190 -25.93 3.15 18.81
CA ASN A 190 -26.48 4.41 18.30
C ASN A 190 -27.99 4.30 18.02
N SER A 191 -28.77 4.03 19.07
CA SER A 191 -30.20 3.75 18.96
C SER A 191 -31.06 4.95 18.49
N ALA A 192 -30.54 6.18 18.57
CA ALA A 192 -31.26 7.42 18.23
C ALA A 192 -30.89 7.98 16.84
N GLY A 193 -31.14 7.22 15.77
CA GLY A 193 -31.06 7.74 14.40
C GLY A 193 -29.66 7.74 13.78
N VAL A 194 -28.86 6.68 14.01
CA VAL A 194 -27.57 6.51 13.32
C VAL A 194 -27.77 6.55 11.81
N ASN A 195 -26.83 7.15 11.08
CA ASN A 195 -26.70 7.07 9.62
C ASN A 195 -25.25 6.69 9.30
N SER A 196 -24.99 5.39 9.20
CA SER A 196 -23.64 4.84 9.12
C SER A 196 -23.36 4.23 7.74
N VAL A 197 -22.17 4.50 7.22
CA VAL A 197 -21.67 3.99 5.93
C VAL A 197 -20.18 3.68 6.03
N GLY A 198 -19.68 2.83 5.14
CA GLY A 198 -18.27 2.58 4.92
C GLY A 198 -17.87 1.13 5.16
N ALA A 199 -16.87 0.68 4.41
CA ALA A 199 -16.27 -0.65 4.57
C ALA A 199 -15.48 -0.81 5.88
N SER A 200 -15.25 0.29 6.62
CA SER A 200 -14.37 0.33 7.79
C SER A 200 -14.76 -0.67 8.88
N GLY A 201 -16.05 -0.91 9.16
CA GLY A 201 -16.48 -1.96 10.10
C GLY A 201 -15.98 -3.36 9.69
N ALA A 202 -16.11 -3.70 8.41
CA ALA A 202 -15.58 -4.96 7.87
C ALA A 202 -14.05 -5.02 7.94
N ILE A 203 -13.36 -3.92 7.61
CA ILE A 203 -11.89 -3.81 7.68
C ILE A 203 -11.39 -3.97 9.11
N PHE A 204 -12.05 -3.35 10.10
CA PHE A 204 -11.76 -3.56 11.51
C PHE A 204 -11.97 -5.00 11.94
N GLY A 205 -12.97 -5.69 11.40
CA GLY A 205 -13.09 -7.12 11.61
C GLY A 205 -11.98 -7.94 10.95
N LEU A 206 -11.51 -7.57 9.76
CA LEU A 206 -10.32 -8.21 9.19
C LEU A 206 -9.07 -8.00 10.07
N TYR A 207 -8.93 -6.85 10.75
CA TYR A 207 -7.90 -6.67 11.78
C TYR A 207 -8.09 -7.66 12.94
N GLY A 208 -9.31 -7.81 13.45
CA GLY A 208 -9.64 -8.74 14.53
C GLY A 208 -9.36 -10.20 14.16
N LEU A 209 -9.71 -10.58 12.92
CA LEU A 209 -9.42 -11.90 12.36
C LEU A 209 -7.92 -12.14 12.32
N LEU A 210 -7.14 -11.21 11.76
CA LEU A 210 -5.68 -11.32 11.70
C LEU A 210 -5.06 -11.41 13.10
N LEU A 211 -5.53 -10.60 14.06
CA LEU A 211 -5.08 -10.67 15.45
C LEU A 211 -5.32 -12.06 16.07
N ALA A 212 -6.50 -12.62 15.88
CA ALA A 212 -6.83 -13.96 16.36
C ALA A 212 -5.93 -15.04 15.73
N LEU A 213 -5.64 -14.95 14.43
CA LEU A 213 -4.72 -15.88 13.75
C LEU A 213 -3.28 -15.77 14.27
N LEU A 214 -2.81 -14.55 14.55
CA LEU A 214 -1.47 -14.31 15.11
C LEU A 214 -1.37 -14.81 16.55
N ALA A 215 -2.40 -14.57 17.37
CA ALA A 215 -2.48 -14.99 18.77
C ALA A 215 -2.53 -16.51 18.91
N THR A 216 -3.38 -17.18 18.14
CA THR A 216 -3.53 -18.65 18.12
C THR A 216 -2.38 -19.37 17.42
N ARG A 217 -1.45 -18.63 16.80
CA ARG A 217 -0.37 -19.18 15.98
C ARG A 217 -0.90 -20.01 14.80
N ALA A 218 -2.08 -19.70 14.29
CA ALA A 218 -2.67 -20.41 13.16
C ALA A 218 -1.87 -20.20 11.86
N VAL A 219 -1.21 -19.04 11.75
CA VAL A 219 -0.30 -18.70 10.65
C VAL A 219 1.17 -19.05 10.96
N PRO A 220 1.95 -19.57 9.99
CA PRO A 220 3.32 -20.05 10.19
C PRO A 220 4.36 -18.91 10.21
N PHE A 221 4.07 -17.81 10.90
CA PHE A 221 5.01 -16.70 11.05
C PHE A 221 6.06 -16.96 12.12
N SER A 222 7.30 -16.57 11.84
CA SER A 222 8.38 -16.52 12.84
C SER A 222 8.02 -15.55 13.98
N ARG A 223 8.70 -15.67 15.12
CA ARG A 223 8.48 -14.77 16.27
C ARG A 223 8.68 -13.30 15.89
N ALA A 224 9.72 -13.02 15.08
CA ALA A 224 10.01 -11.67 14.61
C ALA A 224 8.92 -11.15 13.67
N GLN A 225 8.53 -11.93 12.65
CA GLN A 225 7.46 -11.56 11.71
C GLN A 225 6.15 -11.28 12.43
N ARG A 226 5.78 -12.12 13.39
CA ARG A 226 4.56 -11.92 14.20
C ARG A 226 4.61 -10.64 15.01
N ARG A 227 5.73 -10.37 15.69
CA ARG A 227 5.90 -9.14 16.47
C ARG A 227 5.76 -7.90 15.58
N THR A 228 6.40 -7.92 14.41
CA THR A 228 6.28 -6.84 13.43
C THR A 228 4.85 -6.68 12.93
N MET A 229 4.16 -7.79 12.62
CA MET A 229 2.78 -7.74 12.15
C MET A 229 1.82 -7.20 13.23
N LEU A 230 2.00 -7.61 14.49
CA LEU A 230 1.22 -7.08 15.61
C LEU A 230 1.41 -5.56 15.77
N TRP A 231 2.65 -5.07 15.63
CA TRP A 231 2.91 -3.63 15.66
C TRP A 231 2.23 -2.88 14.51
N PHE A 232 2.32 -3.39 13.28
CA PHE A 232 1.63 -2.78 12.14
C PHE A 232 0.12 -2.76 12.33
N VAL A 233 -0.48 -3.89 12.70
CA VAL A 233 -1.91 -3.99 12.97
C VAL A 233 -2.33 -2.99 14.05
N PHE A 234 -1.60 -2.96 15.17
CA PHE A 234 -1.90 -2.05 16.27
C PHE A 234 -1.77 -0.57 15.84
N TYR A 235 -0.71 -0.23 15.12
CA TYR A 235 -0.49 1.13 14.62
C TYR A 235 -1.61 1.60 13.69
N PHE A 236 -1.96 0.82 12.66
CA PHE A 236 -3.00 1.21 11.72
C PHE A 236 -4.40 1.22 12.35
N MET A 237 -4.70 0.24 13.21
CA MET A 237 -5.97 0.20 13.95
C MET A 237 -6.11 1.41 14.87
N LEU A 238 -5.06 1.76 15.61
CA LEU A 238 -5.08 2.92 16.50
C LEU A 238 -5.21 4.22 15.72
N ASN A 239 -4.49 4.38 14.60
CA ASN A 239 -4.65 5.56 13.74
C ASN A 239 -6.06 5.65 13.15
N GLY A 240 -6.68 4.53 12.77
CA GLY A 240 -8.06 4.50 12.30
C GLY A 240 -9.08 4.94 13.37
N LEU A 241 -8.88 4.52 14.62
CA LEU A 241 -9.74 4.92 15.75
C LEU A 241 -9.51 6.39 16.15
N VAL A 242 -8.24 6.80 16.28
CA VAL A 242 -7.85 8.15 16.71
C VAL A 242 -8.19 9.19 15.65
N GLY A 243 -7.95 8.88 14.37
CA GLY A 243 -8.32 9.74 13.25
C GLY A 243 -9.83 10.01 13.18
N GLY A 244 -10.64 9.16 13.82
CA GLY A 244 -12.09 9.33 13.93
C GLY A 244 -12.58 10.15 15.11
N LEU A 245 -11.72 10.62 16.00
CA LEU A 245 -12.13 11.42 17.16
C LEU A 245 -12.56 12.86 16.79
N GLY A 246 -12.23 13.32 15.58
CA GLY A 246 -12.54 14.68 15.10
C GLY A 246 -13.73 14.79 14.14
N GLY A 247 -14.52 13.73 13.90
CA GLY A 247 -15.59 13.73 12.89
C GLY A 247 -16.71 12.69 13.10
N ASN A 248 -17.59 12.55 12.10
CA ASN A 248 -18.72 11.60 12.08
C ASN A 248 -18.29 10.14 11.82
N ILE A 249 -17.42 9.58 12.66
CA ILE A 249 -16.96 8.18 12.53
C ILE A 249 -17.70 7.28 13.51
N ASP A 250 -18.20 6.14 13.01
CA ASP A 250 -18.92 5.16 13.80
C ASP A 250 -17.97 4.17 14.50
N HIS A 251 -17.52 4.53 15.70
CA HIS A 251 -16.61 3.67 16.48
C HIS A 251 -17.28 2.39 16.97
N ALA A 252 -18.60 2.39 17.15
CA ALA A 252 -19.35 1.18 17.50
C ALA A 252 -19.28 0.15 16.37
N ALA A 253 -19.38 0.60 15.10
CA ALA A 253 -19.16 -0.27 13.95
C ALA A 253 -17.75 -0.86 13.92
N HIS A 254 -16.71 -0.05 14.23
CA HIS A 254 -15.33 -0.52 14.27
C HIS A 254 -15.11 -1.58 15.35
N LEU A 255 -15.57 -1.32 16.58
CA LEU A 255 -15.42 -2.25 17.70
C LEU A 255 -16.24 -3.54 17.47
N GLY A 256 -17.46 -3.42 16.95
CA GLY A 256 -18.29 -4.57 16.60
C GLY A 256 -17.68 -5.44 15.51
N GLY A 257 -17.16 -4.80 14.47
CA GLY A 257 -16.41 -5.48 13.41
C GLY A 257 -15.20 -6.22 13.97
N LEU A 258 -14.35 -5.50 14.73
CA LEU A 258 -13.15 -6.05 15.37
C LEU A 258 -13.45 -7.30 16.22
N GLY A 259 -14.47 -7.22 17.08
CA GLY A 259 -14.90 -8.34 17.91
C GLY A 259 -15.40 -9.52 17.08
N THR A 260 -16.24 -9.25 16.07
CA THR A 260 -16.77 -10.27 15.16
C THR A 260 -15.65 -11.01 14.43
N GLY A 261 -14.69 -10.27 13.88
CA GLY A 261 -13.55 -10.85 13.19
C GLY A 261 -12.64 -11.66 14.12
N ALA A 262 -12.43 -11.21 15.35
CA ALA A 262 -11.69 -11.97 16.35
C ALA A 262 -12.36 -13.32 16.63
N LEU A 263 -13.69 -13.35 16.79
CA LEU A 263 -14.45 -14.59 16.98
C LEU A 263 -14.35 -15.52 15.76
N VAL A 264 -14.48 -14.98 14.55
CA VAL A 264 -14.29 -15.75 13.30
C VAL A 264 -12.88 -16.34 13.24
N GLY A 265 -11.85 -15.54 13.51
CA GLY A 265 -10.46 -15.97 13.47
C GLY A 265 -10.12 -17.03 14.53
N LEU A 266 -10.71 -16.95 15.73
CA LEU A 266 -10.60 -17.98 16.76
C LEU A 266 -11.22 -19.30 16.30
N GLY A 267 -12.37 -19.25 15.61
CA GLY A 267 -13.04 -20.42 15.06
C GLY A 267 -12.25 -21.11 13.92
N LEU A 268 -11.46 -20.35 13.16
CA LEU A 268 -10.63 -20.90 12.08
C LEU A 268 -9.46 -21.74 12.58
N GLY A 269 -8.88 -21.48 13.76
CA GLY A 269 -7.86 -22.33 14.39
C GLY A 269 -6.67 -22.77 13.49
N ARG A 270 -5.78 -23.62 14.04
CA ARG A 270 -4.57 -24.07 13.33
C ARG A 270 -4.80 -25.29 12.43
N GLY A 271 -5.71 -26.20 12.82
CA GLY A 271 -6.02 -27.41 12.05
C GLY A 271 -6.83 -27.14 10.76
N TRP A 272 -7.62 -26.07 10.74
CA TRP A 272 -8.54 -25.77 9.64
C TRP A 272 -7.86 -25.09 8.45
N LEU A 273 -6.77 -24.33 8.69
CA LEU A 273 -5.95 -23.74 7.63
C LEU A 273 -5.01 -24.76 6.96
N LEU A 274 -4.49 -25.71 7.73
CA LEU A 274 -3.56 -26.74 7.25
C LEU A 274 -4.22 -27.74 6.29
N GLY A 275 -5.54 -27.95 6.37
CA GLY A 275 -6.29 -28.80 5.44
C GLY A 275 -6.38 -28.24 4.00
N THR A 276 -6.02 -26.97 3.78
CA THR A 276 -6.09 -26.32 2.46
C THR A 276 -4.76 -26.10 1.77
N VAL A 277 -3.62 -26.27 2.47
CA VAL A 277 -2.30 -26.25 1.82
C VAL A 277 -2.02 -27.66 1.32
N LYS A 278 -2.59 -28.03 0.18
CA LYS A 278 -1.96 -29.07 -0.63
C LYS A 278 -0.66 -28.45 -1.13
N VAL A 279 0.46 -28.87 -0.54
CA VAL A 279 1.78 -28.63 -1.08
C VAL A 279 1.77 -29.20 -2.50
N GLN A 280 1.77 -28.31 -3.49
CA GLN A 280 2.18 -28.63 -4.86
C GLN A 280 3.62 -28.16 -5.02
#